data_AF-A0A917CPS5-F1
#
_entry.id   AF-A0A917CPS5-F1
#
_cell.length_a   1.000
_cell.length_b   1.000
_cell.length_c   1.000
_cell.angle_alpha   90.00
_cell.angle_beta   90.00
_cell.angle_gamma   90.00
#
_symmetry.space_group_name_H-M   'P 1'
#
loop_
_entity.id
_entity.type
_entity.pdbx_description
1 polymer ?
#
loop_
_entity_poly.entity_id
_entity_poly.type
_entity_poly.pdbx_seq_one_letter_code
_entity_poly.pdbx_strand_id
1 'polypeptide(L)'
;MRDWDLDGFKLDFVDSFNLPKEANQEYGNGRDYISVPDAVDRLMTDILMRLRRINPDVMIEFRQAYVGPYMRKYGNMFRAADCPNDSVENRVHTIDIRLLCGNTAAHADPIMWNPEDPVESAALQLISVLFAVPQISVLLDRLPVKDREMTAFWLAFWKEHRTVLLDGHLEPHHPELLYPLVTASNEETLIAAAYERTVVTLNRELPETVILVNGTRTAGMVVELDRSSGQRAVEVMDCTGQVVEQFTQHMEAGIHLISVPPAGVVSLISGE
;
A
#
# COMPACT_ATOMS: atom_id res chain seq x y z
N MET A 1 -26.78 6.50 -0.32
CA MET A 1 -26.09 7.76 -0.67
C MET A 1 -26.78 8.95 -0.03
N ARG A 2 -28.01 9.32 -0.41
CA ARG A 2 -28.69 10.52 0.13
C ARG A 2 -29.07 10.42 1.61
N ASP A 3 -29.61 9.27 2.03
CA ASP A 3 -30.14 9.12 3.40
C ASP A 3 -29.04 9.12 4.47
N TRP A 4 -27.80 8.80 4.09
CA TRP A 4 -26.65 8.60 4.99
C TRP A 4 -25.42 9.41 4.58
N ASP A 5 -25.56 10.29 3.59
CA ASP A 5 -24.47 11.10 3.01
C ASP A 5 -23.19 10.29 2.70
N LEU A 6 -23.36 9.15 2.02
CA LEU A 6 -22.24 8.23 1.72
C LEU A 6 -21.32 8.80 0.63
N ASP A 7 -20.01 8.73 0.86
CA ASP A 7 -19.01 9.12 -0.13
C ASP A 7 -18.82 8.09 -1.26
N GLY A 8 -19.17 6.82 -1.04
CA GLY A 8 -18.88 5.77 -2.00
C GLY A 8 -19.47 4.40 -1.71
N PHE A 9 -19.10 3.45 -2.57
CA PHE A 9 -19.55 2.07 -2.54
C PHE A 9 -18.43 1.10 -2.93
N LYS A 10 -18.40 -0.06 -2.28
CA LYS A 10 -17.80 -1.27 -2.83
C LYS A 10 -18.88 -2.03 -3.60
N LEU A 11 -18.67 -2.26 -4.89
CA LEU A 11 -19.61 -3.02 -5.73
C LEU A 11 -19.06 -4.42 -5.93
N ASP A 12 -19.60 -5.38 -5.18
CA ASP A 12 -19.09 -6.74 -5.13
C ASP A 12 -19.71 -7.67 -6.19
N PHE A 13 -19.07 -8.82 -6.44
CA PHE A 13 -19.51 -9.87 -7.37
C PHE A 13 -19.69 -9.46 -8.84
N VAL A 14 -19.07 -8.35 -9.27
CA VAL A 14 -19.12 -7.89 -10.67
C VAL A 14 -18.24 -8.70 -11.63
N ASP A 15 -17.48 -9.68 -11.12
CA ASP A 15 -16.62 -10.59 -11.88
C ASP A 15 -17.24 -11.95 -12.21
N SER A 16 -18.40 -12.26 -11.62
CA SER A 16 -18.95 -13.62 -11.60
C SER A 16 -20.14 -13.83 -12.55
N PHE A 17 -20.25 -13.01 -13.60
CA PHE A 17 -21.32 -13.15 -14.60
C PHE A 17 -21.06 -14.31 -15.56
N ASN A 18 -21.69 -15.45 -15.31
CA ASN A 18 -21.56 -16.65 -16.14
C ASN A 18 -22.84 -16.92 -16.95
N LEU A 19 -22.69 -17.19 -18.25
CA LEU A 19 -23.79 -17.64 -19.09
C LEU A 19 -23.80 -19.18 -19.16
N PRO A 20 -24.88 -19.87 -18.75
CA PRO A 20 -25.01 -21.31 -18.93
C PRO A 20 -24.89 -21.72 -20.40
N LYS A 21 -24.28 -22.88 -20.69
CA LYS A 21 -24.08 -23.35 -22.06
C LYS A 21 -25.39 -23.57 -22.81
N GLU A 22 -26.45 -23.93 -22.09
CA GLU A 22 -27.77 -24.19 -22.66
C GLU A 22 -28.64 -22.93 -22.79
N ALA A 23 -28.13 -21.75 -22.39
CA ALA A 23 -28.89 -20.52 -22.45
C ALA A 23 -29.17 -20.11 -23.90
N ASN A 24 -30.44 -19.96 -24.27
CA ASN A 24 -30.83 -19.40 -25.56
C ASN A 24 -30.22 -17.99 -25.70
N GLN A 25 -29.52 -17.71 -26.80
CA GLN A 25 -28.79 -16.46 -27.10
C GLN A 25 -29.54 -15.54 -28.08
N GLU A 26 -30.86 -15.59 -28.08
CA GLU A 26 -31.67 -14.70 -28.91
C GLU A 26 -31.87 -13.32 -28.27
N TYR A 27 -31.97 -12.29 -29.11
CA TYR A 27 -32.35 -10.93 -28.74
C TYR A 27 -33.89 -10.82 -28.59
N GLY A 28 -34.37 -9.98 -27.68
CA GLY A 28 -35.81 -9.76 -27.45
C GLY A 28 -36.36 -10.57 -26.26
N ASN A 29 -37.69 -10.66 -26.14
CA ASN A 29 -38.37 -11.29 -25.00
C ASN A 29 -37.94 -10.76 -23.61
N GLY A 30 -37.68 -9.45 -23.52
CA GLY A 30 -37.20 -8.80 -22.28
C GLY A 30 -35.68 -8.78 -22.11
N ARG A 31 -34.92 -9.26 -23.09
CA ARG A 31 -33.45 -9.16 -23.12
C ARG A 31 -33.00 -8.01 -24.04
N ASP A 32 -32.23 -7.09 -23.46
CA ASP A 32 -31.68 -5.93 -24.17
C ASP A 32 -30.30 -6.19 -24.81
N TYR A 33 -29.56 -7.22 -24.35
CA TYR A 33 -28.21 -7.57 -24.81
C TYR A 33 -28.03 -9.09 -24.92
N ILE A 34 -27.45 -9.58 -26.02
CA ILE A 34 -27.06 -10.99 -26.17
C ILE A 34 -25.77 -11.28 -25.38
N SER A 35 -24.80 -10.38 -25.48
CA SER A 35 -23.48 -10.48 -24.85
C SER A 35 -23.55 -10.11 -23.37
N VAL A 36 -23.10 -11.02 -22.50
CA VAL A 36 -23.00 -10.76 -21.06
C VAL A 36 -22.00 -9.62 -20.77
N PRO A 37 -20.78 -9.58 -21.36
CA PRO A 37 -19.89 -8.43 -21.20
C PRO A 37 -20.53 -7.09 -21.57
N ASP A 38 -21.28 -7.02 -22.67
CA ASP A 38 -21.93 -5.77 -23.10
C ASP A 38 -23.07 -5.36 -22.14
N ALA A 39 -23.82 -6.34 -21.64
CA ALA A 39 -24.86 -6.11 -20.64
C ALA A 39 -24.26 -5.57 -19.33
N VAL A 40 -23.14 -6.14 -18.89
CA VAL A 40 -22.41 -5.70 -17.69
C VAL A 40 -21.80 -4.31 -17.90
N ASP A 41 -21.20 -4.04 -19.06
CA ASP A 41 -20.70 -2.71 -19.42
C ASP A 41 -21.81 -1.66 -19.34
N ARG A 42 -22.97 -1.97 -19.91
CA ARG A 42 -24.14 -1.10 -19.86
C ARG A 42 -24.62 -0.86 -18.43
N LEU A 43 -24.77 -1.94 -17.66
CA LEU A 43 -25.22 -1.88 -16.26
C LEU A 43 -24.29 -0.99 -15.43
N MET A 44 -22.97 -1.23 -15.50
CA MET A 44 -21.98 -0.49 -14.74
C MET A 44 -21.90 0.98 -15.18
N THR A 45 -21.99 1.24 -16.49
CA THR A 45 -22.05 2.60 -17.02
C THR A 45 -23.25 3.37 -16.48
N ASP A 46 -24.43 2.76 -16.46
CA ASP A 46 -25.66 3.41 -15.99
C ASP A 46 -25.66 3.63 -14.47
N ILE A 47 -25.16 2.66 -13.68
CA ILE A 47 -24.96 2.81 -12.24
C ILE A 47 -24.07 4.02 -11.96
N LEU A 48 -22.89 4.05 -12.57
CA LEU A 48 -21.91 5.13 -12.40
C LEU A 48 -22.43 6.49 -12.84
N MET A 49 -23.13 6.56 -13.97
CA MET A 49 -23.74 7.80 -14.44
C MET A 49 -24.74 8.35 -13.41
N ARG A 50 -25.56 7.48 -12.81
CA ARG A 50 -26.54 7.90 -11.79
C ARG A 50 -25.87 8.32 -10.49
N LEU A 51 -24.85 7.59 -10.04
CA LEU A 51 -24.10 7.94 -8.83
C LEU A 51 -23.36 9.28 -9.00
N ARG A 52 -22.67 9.49 -10.13
CA ARG A 52 -21.96 10.74 -10.43
C ARG A 52 -22.88 11.97 -10.55
N ARG A 53 -24.15 11.77 -10.92
CA ARG A 53 -25.16 12.85 -10.90
C ARG A 53 -25.55 13.27 -9.49
N ILE A 54 -25.30 12.43 -8.48
CA ILE A 54 -25.54 12.75 -7.07
C ILE A 54 -24.26 13.33 -6.46
N ASN A 55 -23.12 12.67 -6.66
CA ASN A 55 -21.80 13.15 -6.27
C ASN A 55 -20.77 12.85 -7.38
N PRO A 56 -20.24 13.87 -8.08
CA PRO A 56 -19.22 13.70 -9.11
C PRO A 56 -17.95 12.97 -8.62
N ASP A 57 -17.65 13.10 -7.33
CA ASP A 57 -16.45 12.56 -6.67
C ASP A 57 -16.72 11.21 -5.98
N VAL A 58 -17.83 10.54 -6.31
CA VAL A 58 -18.20 9.25 -5.71
C VAL A 58 -17.06 8.24 -5.80
N MET A 59 -16.76 7.63 -4.65
CA MET A 59 -15.77 6.59 -4.51
C MET A 59 -16.36 5.22 -4.88
N ILE A 60 -15.69 4.48 -5.76
CA ILE A 60 -16.10 3.15 -6.21
C ILE A 60 -14.92 2.20 -6.08
N GLU A 61 -15.01 1.30 -5.12
CA GLU A 61 -14.02 0.27 -4.86
C GLU A 61 -14.33 -1.02 -5.63
N PHE A 62 -13.30 -1.54 -6.28
CA PHE A 62 -13.25 -2.89 -6.82
C PHE A 62 -12.08 -3.67 -6.24
N ARG A 63 -12.28 -4.97 -6.09
CA ARG A 63 -11.26 -5.91 -5.64
C ARG A 63 -10.67 -6.66 -6.81
N GLN A 64 -9.41 -7.09 -6.72
CA GLN A 64 -8.90 -8.14 -7.60
C GLN A 64 -9.80 -9.40 -7.57
N ALA A 65 -9.98 -10.09 -8.70
CA ALA A 65 -9.23 -9.96 -9.96
C ALA A 65 -9.77 -8.92 -10.97
N TYR A 66 -10.87 -8.23 -10.71
CA TYR A 66 -11.51 -7.33 -11.68
C TYR A 66 -11.00 -5.88 -11.63
N VAL A 67 -9.67 -5.71 -11.57
CA VAL A 67 -8.98 -4.41 -11.54
C VAL A 67 -8.24 -4.10 -12.85
N GLY A 68 -8.62 -4.76 -13.94
CA GLY A 68 -8.00 -4.54 -15.25
C GLY A 68 -8.18 -3.10 -15.77
N PRO A 69 -7.39 -2.65 -16.77
CA PRO A 69 -7.42 -1.27 -17.26
C PRO A 69 -8.82 -0.77 -17.66
N TYR A 70 -9.66 -1.66 -18.20
CA TYR A 70 -11.04 -1.33 -18.58
C TYR A 70 -11.93 -0.96 -17.37
N MET A 71 -11.64 -1.53 -16.21
CA MET A 71 -12.41 -1.32 -14.99
C MET A 71 -12.21 0.10 -14.42
N ARG A 72 -11.19 0.84 -14.88
CA ARG A 72 -10.99 2.26 -14.55
C ARG A 72 -12.09 3.17 -15.09
N LYS A 73 -12.90 2.67 -16.04
CA LYS A 73 -14.15 3.33 -16.46
C LYS A 73 -15.15 3.44 -15.30
N TYR A 74 -15.13 2.47 -14.38
CA TYR A 74 -16.14 2.31 -13.32
C TYR A 74 -15.59 2.44 -11.89
N GLY A 75 -14.32 2.12 -11.66
CA GLY A 75 -13.70 2.17 -10.33
C GLY A 75 -12.62 3.24 -10.26
N ASN A 76 -12.52 3.91 -9.11
CA ASN A 76 -11.45 4.85 -8.78
C ASN A 76 -10.64 4.43 -7.54
N MET A 77 -10.97 3.28 -6.95
CA MET A 77 -10.22 2.62 -5.88
C MET A 77 -10.07 1.13 -6.24
N PHE A 78 -8.85 0.65 -6.37
CA PHE A 78 -8.55 -0.74 -6.68
C PHE A 78 -7.87 -1.41 -5.50
N ARG A 79 -8.52 -2.42 -4.96
CA ARG A 79 -8.09 -3.15 -3.78
C ARG A 79 -7.40 -4.46 -4.16
N ALA A 80 -6.40 -4.85 -3.37
CA ALA A 80 -5.84 -6.19 -3.38
C ALA A 80 -6.93 -7.27 -3.26
N ALA A 81 -6.59 -8.51 -3.62
CA ALA A 81 -7.47 -9.66 -3.42
C ALA A 81 -7.78 -9.88 -1.93
N ASP A 82 -8.74 -10.74 -1.61
CA ASP A 82 -8.99 -11.05 -0.19
C ASP A 82 -7.82 -11.93 0.31
N CYS A 83 -6.97 -11.37 1.15
CA CYS A 83 -5.74 -11.99 1.68
C CYS A 83 -5.60 -11.67 3.19
N PRO A 84 -6.64 -11.97 4.00
CA PRO A 84 -6.66 -11.59 5.40
C PRO A 84 -5.51 -12.25 6.16
N ASN A 85 -4.76 -11.45 6.93
CA ASN A 85 -3.58 -11.88 7.70
C ASN A 85 -2.42 -12.41 6.84
N ASP A 86 -2.47 -12.29 5.51
CA ASP A 86 -1.36 -12.59 4.60
C ASP A 86 -0.69 -11.29 4.13
N SER A 87 0.27 -10.85 4.93
CA SER A 87 1.05 -9.63 4.63
C SER A 87 1.80 -9.71 3.29
N VAL A 88 2.20 -10.90 2.84
CA VAL A 88 2.99 -11.07 1.62
C VAL A 88 2.09 -10.92 0.41
N GLU A 89 0.95 -11.63 0.37
CA GLU A 89 -0.02 -11.47 -0.70
C GLU A 89 -0.54 -10.03 -0.77
N ASN A 90 -0.84 -9.40 0.37
CA ASN A 90 -1.32 -8.02 0.39
C ASN A 90 -0.27 -7.05 -0.19
N ARG A 91 1.01 -7.20 0.17
CA ARG A 91 2.12 -6.43 -0.43
C ARG A 91 2.19 -6.65 -1.94
N VAL A 92 2.27 -7.90 -2.39
CA VAL A 92 2.45 -8.22 -3.81
C VAL A 92 1.28 -7.69 -4.63
N HIS A 93 0.05 -7.96 -4.20
CA HIS A 93 -1.15 -7.51 -4.88
C HIS A 93 -1.26 -5.98 -4.94
N THR A 94 -0.94 -5.27 -3.86
CA THR A 94 -0.97 -3.80 -3.87
C THR A 94 0.10 -3.21 -4.78
N ILE A 95 1.34 -3.74 -4.77
CA ILE A 95 2.41 -3.30 -5.68
C ILE A 95 2.05 -3.59 -7.15
N ASP A 96 1.50 -4.77 -7.45
CA ASP A 96 1.05 -5.11 -8.80
C ASP A 96 -0.06 -4.16 -9.29
N ILE A 97 -0.99 -3.80 -8.41
CA ILE A 97 -2.01 -2.78 -8.72
C ILE A 97 -1.31 -1.45 -9.03
N ARG A 98 -0.41 -0.99 -8.16
CA ARG A 98 0.31 0.30 -8.32
C ARG A 98 1.04 0.41 -9.65
N LEU A 99 1.64 -0.68 -10.13
CA LEU A 99 2.35 -0.73 -11.40
C LEU A 99 1.42 -0.60 -12.63
N LEU A 100 0.13 -0.92 -12.49
CA LEU A 100 -0.82 -1.01 -13.60
C LEU A 100 -1.95 0.03 -13.55
N CYS A 101 -2.26 0.58 -12.37
CA CYS A 101 -3.48 1.35 -12.12
C CYS A 101 -3.36 2.84 -12.49
N GLY A 102 -2.17 3.32 -12.86
CA GLY A 102 -1.94 4.73 -13.20
C GLY A 102 -2.27 5.63 -12.00
N ASN A 103 -3.24 6.53 -12.19
CA ASN A 103 -3.69 7.46 -11.15
C ASN A 103 -4.87 6.93 -10.29
N THR A 104 -5.27 5.67 -10.47
CA THR A 104 -6.28 5.05 -9.61
C THR A 104 -5.66 4.68 -8.27
N ALA A 105 -6.34 4.95 -7.16
CA ALA A 105 -5.81 4.64 -5.84
C ALA A 105 -5.73 3.12 -5.63
N ALA A 106 -4.57 2.62 -5.18
CA ALA A 106 -4.40 1.23 -4.78
C ALA A 106 -4.69 1.09 -3.29
N HIS A 107 -5.54 0.13 -2.92
CA HIS A 107 -5.95 -0.14 -1.55
C HIS A 107 -5.46 -1.52 -1.10
N ALA A 108 -5.00 -1.58 0.15
CA ALA A 108 -4.73 -2.86 0.81
C ALA A 108 -6.01 -3.67 1.01
N ASP A 109 -5.89 -4.99 1.05
CA ASP A 109 -6.90 -5.80 1.72
C ASP A 109 -6.97 -5.39 3.21
N PRO A 110 -8.15 -5.35 3.85
CA PRO A 110 -8.26 -4.95 5.24
C PRO A 110 -7.35 -5.75 6.15
N ILE A 111 -6.45 -5.02 6.78
CA ILE A 111 -5.41 -5.54 7.66
C ILE A 111 -6.04 -6.02 8.95
N MET A 112 -5.64 -7.21 9.37
CA MET A 112 -5.99 -7.80 10.65
C MET A 112 -4.79 -8.56 11.22
N TRP A 113 -4.76 -8.71 12.54
CA TRP A 113 -3.74 -9.48 13.25
C TRP A 113 -4.36 -10.05 14.54
N ASN A 114 -3.68 -11.02 15.15
CA ASN A 114 -4.07 -11.50 16.48
C ASN A 114 -3.52 -10.56 17.56
N PRO A 115 -4.36 -10.02 18.48
CA PRO A 115 -3.88 -9.18 19.59
C PRO A 115 -2.92 -9.87 20.57
N GLU A 116 -2.79 -11.20 20.51
CA GLU A 116 -1.82 -11.96 21.31
C GLU A 116 -0.44 -12.09 20.62
N ASP A 117 -0.34 -11.73 19.34
CA ASP A 117 0.95 -11.73 18.64
C ASP A 117 1.84 -10.60 19.16
N PRO A 118 3.18 -10.73 19.03
CA PRO A 118 4.10 -9.63 19.32
C PRO A 118 3.75 -8.39 18.47
N VAL A 119 3.82 -7.21 19.08
CA VAL A 119 3.44 -5.94 18.42
C VAL A 119 4.23 -5.69 17.12
N GLU A 120 5.48 -6.14 17.03
CA GLU A 120 6.27 -6.00 15.80
C GLU A 120 5.70 -6.90 14.69
N SER A 121 5.10 -8.05 15.01
CA SER A 121 4.42 -8.92 14.04
C SER A 121 3.18 -8.23 13.47
N ALA A 122 2.39 -7.57 14.32
CA ALA A 122 1.24 -6.77 13.89
C ALA A 122 1.67 -5.58 13.02
N ALA A 123 2.75 -4.87 13.41
CA ALA A 123 3.33 -3.78 12.63
C ALA A 123 3.75 -4.20 11.21
N LEU A 124 4.27 -5.43 11.03
CA LEU A 124 4.63 -5.94 9.71
C LEU A 124 3.45 -6.04 8.73
N GLN A 125 2.22 -6.22 9.23
CA GLN A 125 1.03 -6.20 8.39
C GLN A 125 0.78 -4.80 7.80
N LEU A 126 1.01 -3.74 8.59
CA LEU A 126 0.93 -2.34 8.15
C LEU A 126 2.08 -1.96 7.22
N ILE A 127 3.31 -2.33 7.58
CA ILE A 127 4.51 -2.05 6.77
C ILE A 127 4.42 -2.71 5.39
N SER A 128 3.82 -3.90 5.31
CA SER A 128 3.66 -4.62 4.04
C SER A 128 2.78 -3.90 3.02
N VAL A 129 1.92 -2.98 3.47
CA VAL A 129 1.02 -2.23 2.59
C VAL A 129 1.37 -0.74 2.50
N LEU A 130 2.58 -0.36 2.93
CA LEU A 130 3.00 1.04 3.07
C LEU A 130 2.84 1.87 1.78
N PHE A 131 2.98 1.24 0.61
CA PHE A 131 2.85 1.87 -0.71
C PHE A 131 1.43 1.78 -1.31
N ALA A 132 0.43 1.55 -0.46
CA ALA A 132 -0.99 1.57 -0.79
C ALA A 132 -1.79 2.27 0.31
N VAL A 133 -3.08 2.49 0.08
CA VAL A 133 -3.97 3.04 1.10
C VAL A 133 -4.30 1.93 2.12
N PRO A 134 -3.94 2.08 3.40
CA PRO A 134 -4.22 1.06 4.41
C PRO A 134 -5.72 0.98 4.71
N GLN A 135 -6.21 -0.23 4.92
CA GLN A 135 -7.55 -0.51 5.43
C GLN A 135 -7.40 -1.34 6.70
N ILE A 136 -8.10 -0.99 7.78
CA ILE A 136 -7.94 -1.65 9.08
C ILE A 136 -9.24 -2.38 9.44
N SER A 137 -9.15 -3.67 9.76
CA SER A 137 -10.28 -4.52 10.12
C SER A 137 -10.05 -5.26 11.45
N VAL A 138 -9.68 -4.51 12.48
CA VAL A 138 -9.63 -4.97 13.87
C VAL A 138 -10.62 -4.18 14.73
N LEU A 139 -10.98 -4.73 15.89
CA LEU A 139 -11.79 -4.03 16.89
C LEU A 139 -10.90 -3.03 17.64
N LEU A 140 -10.83 -1.79 17.13
CA LEU A 140 -9.94 -0.73 17.65
C LEU A 140 -10.14 -0.44 19.14
N ASP A 141 -11.35 -0.60 19.67
CA ASP A 141 -11.71 -0.40 21.08
C ASP A 141 -11.22 -1.53 22.00
N ARG A 142 -10.75 -2.65 21.42
CA ARG A 142 -10.27 -3.84 22.15
C ARG A 142 -8.78 -4.09 21.99
N LEU A 143 -8.07 -3.23 21.26
CA LEU A 143 -6.64 -3.39 21.05
C LEU A 143 -5.87 -3.19 22.38
N PRO A 144 -4.84 -4.02 22.64
CA PRO A 144 -3.85 -3.72 23.66
C PRO A 144 -3.25 -2.32 23.48
N VAL A 145 -2.78 -1.71 24.57
CA VAL A 145 -2.24 -0.34 24.55
C VAL A 145 -1.10 -0.20 23.53
N LYS A 146 -0.18 -1.18 23.49
CA LYS A 146 0.94 -1.18 22.54
C LYS A 146 0.50 -1.29 21.09
N ASP A 147 -0.47 -2.15 20.78
CA ASP A 147 -1.04 -2.29 19.44
C ASP A 147 -1.70 -0.98 18.97
N ARG A 148 -2.37 -0.28 19.88
CA ARG A 148 -2.97 1.03 19.59
C ARG A 148 -1.90 2.09 19.32
N GLU A 149 -0.82 2.12 20.11
CA GLU A 149 0.33 3.00 19.90
C GLU A 149 1.01 2.73 18.55
N MET A 150 1.29 1.46 18.26
CA MET A 150 1.82 0.99 16.98
C MET A 150 0.91 1.39 15.81
N THR A 151 -0.40 1.13 15.92
CA THR A 151 -1.37 1.47 14.86
C THR A 151 -1.42 2.98 14.64
N ALA A 152 -1.45 3.77 15.71
CA ALA A 152 -1.45 5.22 15.62
C ALA A 152 -0.17 5.75 14.96
N PHE A 153 0.99 5.20 15.33
CA PHE A 153 2.28 5.55 14.75
C PHE A 153 2.33 5.28 13.25
N TRP A 154 2.03 4.06 12.80
CA TRP A 154 2.11 3.70 11.37
C TRP A 154 1.09 4.45 10.52
N LEU A 155 -0.12 4.71 11.03
CA LEU A 155 -1.10 5.53 10.32
C LEU A 155 -0.68 7.00 10.25
N ALA A 156 -0.05 7.54 11.30
CA ALA A 156 0.50 8.89 11.29
C ALA A 156 1.66 9.00 10.29
N PHE A 157 2.62 8.07 10.34
CA PHE A 157 3.73 7.95 9.41
C PHE A 157 3.25 7.88 7.96
N TRP A 158 2.29 7.00 7.66
CA TRP A 158 1.72 6.88 6.32
C TRP A 158 1.08 8.20 5.87
N LYS A 159 0.31 8.86 6.74
CA LYS A 159 -0.37 10.11 6.42
C LYS A 159 0.60 11.27 6.17
N GLU A 160 1.67 11.32 6.94
CA GLU A 160 2.76 12.29 6.83
C GLU A 160 3.49 12.12 5.50
N HIS A 161 3.85 10.89 5.14
CA HIS A 161 4.64 10.59 3.95
C HIS A 161 3.80 10.20 2.71
N ARG A 162 2.48 10.38 2.76
CA ARG A 162 1.55 9.90 1.71
C ARG A 162 1.91 10.40 0.31
N THR A 163 2.45 11.61 0.19
CA THR A 163 2.85 12.21 -1.09
C THR A 163 3.98 11.42 -1.74
N VAL A 164 4.94 10.94 -0.96
CA VAL A 164 6.04 10.08 -1.45
C VAL A 164 5.52 8.66 -1.68
N LEU A 165 4.76 8.11 -0.72
CA LEU A 165 4.28 6.73 -0.76
C LEU A 165 3.31 6.47 -1.92
N LEU A 166 2.41 7.43 -2.20
CA LEU A 166 1.38 7.31 -3.24
C LEU A 166 1.71 8.03 -4.54
N ASP A 167 2.31 9.21 -4.49
CA ASP A 167 2.50 10.03 -5.71
C ASP A 167 3.97 10.11 -6.15
N GLY A 168 4.89 9.61 -5.34
CA GLY A 168 6.32 9.55 -5.66
C GLY A 168 6.64 8.54 -6.76
N HIS A 169 7.88 8.62 -7.26
CA HIS A 169 8.43 7.65 -8.18
C HIS A 169 8.63 6.30 -7.45
N LEU A 170 7.77 5.33 -7.77
CA LEU A 170 7.77 4.00 -7.18
C LEU A 170 8.71 3.07 -7.95
N GLU A 171 9.60 2.39 -7.23
CA GLU A 171 10.58 1.45 -7.73
C GLU A 171 10.51 0.18 -6.87
N PRO A 172 9.66 -0.81 -7.22
CA PRO A 172 9.67 -2.11 -6.59
C PRO A 172 10.79 -2.97 -7.21
N HIS A 173 11.67 -3.50 -6.37
CA HIS A 173 12.84 -4.26 -6.79
C HIS A 173 12.60 -5.76 -6.68
N HIS A 174 13.31 -6.54 -7.49
CA HIS A 174 13.26 -8.01 -7.47
C HIS A 174 11.83 -8.59 -7.54
N PRO A 175 11.08 -8.33 -8.64
CA PRO A 175 9.76 -8.95 -8.85
C PRO A 175 9.82 -10.48 -8.80
N GLU A 176 10.93 -11.09 -9.21
CA GLU A 176 11.18 -12.53 -9.13
C GLU A 176 11.22 -13.07 -7.69
N LEU A 177 11.36 -12.20 -6.69
CA LEU A 177 11.40 -12.50 -5.26
C LEU A 177 10.22 -11.89 -4.48
N LEU A 178 9.13 -11.52 -5.15
CA LEU A 178 7.93 -10.95 -4.49
C LEU A 178 8.20 -9.61 -3.77
N TYR A 179 8.99 -8.74 -4.43
CA TYR A 179 9.26 -7.37 -4.00
C TYR A 179 9.85 -7.27 -2.57
N PRO A 180 11.02 -7.88 -2.30
CA PRO A 180 11.68 -7.82 -0.99
C PRO A 180 12.21 -6.42 -0.63
N LEU A 181 12.29 -5.52 -1.60
CA LEU A 181 12.67 -4.12 -1.42
C LEU A 181 11.77 -3.26 -2.29
N VAL A 182 11.14 -2.25 -1.70
CA VAL A 182 10.38 -1.25 -2.45
C VAL A 182 10.85 0.13 -2.04
N THR A 183 11.15 0.95 -3.03
CA THR A 183 11.54 2.36 -2.82
C THR A 183 10.51 3.28 -3.46
N ALA A 184 10.21 4.39 -2.79
CA ALA A 184 9.51 5.52 -3.39
C ALA A 184 10.29 6.81 -3.11
N SER A 185 10.29 7.73 -4.07
CA SER A 185 11.03 8.99 -3.90
C SER A 185 10.37 10.18 -4.62
N ASN A 186 10.65 11.36 -4.11
CA ASN A 186 10.44 12.64 -4.78
C ASN A 186 11.72 13.49 -4.65
N GLU A 187 11.63 14.81 -4.90
CA GLU A 187 12.80 15.71 -4.83
C GLU A 187 13.39 15.86 -3.41
N GLU A 188 12.57 15.71 -2.36
CA GLU A 188 12.95 16.02 -0.97
C GLU A 188 13.14 14.77 -0.11
N THR A 189 12.50 13.65 -0.48
CA THR A 189 12.42 12.46 0.36
C THR A 189 12.56 11.18 -0.45
N LEU A 190 13.35 10.24 0.08
CA LEU A 190 13.40 8.84 -0.37
C LEU A 190 12.97 7.93 0.79
N ILE A 191 12.05 7.01 0.52
CA ILE A 191 11.60 5.99 1.47
C ILE A 191 11.90 4.61 0.89
N ALA A 192 12.64 3.79 1.62
CA ALA A 192 12.94 2.41 1.27
C ALA A 192 12.40 1.46 2.34
N ALA A 193 11.55 0.51 1.97
CA ALA A 193 11.12 -0.57 2.86
C ALA A 193 11.74 -1.90 2.43
N ALA A 194 12.50 -2.52 3.34
CA ALA A 194 13.07 -3.84 3.12
C ALA A 194 12.24 -4.90 3.87
N TYR A 195 11.70 -5.86 3.14
CA TYR A 195 10.84 -6.94 3.65
C TYR A 195 11.59 -8.27 3.85
N GLU A 196 12.89 -8.26 3.57
CA GLU A 196 13.83 -9.35 3.75
C GLU A 196 15.18 -8.75 4.17
N ARG A 197 16.09 -9.55 4.74
CA ARG A 197 17.44 -9.08 5.08
C ARG A 197 18.31 -8.94 3.82
N THR A 198 18.00 -7.94 3.00
CA THR A 198 18.71 -7.59 1.77
C THR A 198 19.59 -6.35 1.96
N VAL A 199 20.40 -6.04 0.94
CA VAL A 199 21.14 -4.77 0.86
C VAL A 199 20.24 -3.72 0.21
N VAL A 200 20.03 -2.60 0.90
CA VAL A 200 19.37 -1.42 0.34
C VAL A 200 20.43 -0.60 -0.38
N THR A 201 20.54 -0.82 -1.69
CA THR A 201 21.51 -0.12 -2.54
C THR A 201 20.95 1.22 -2.99
N LEU A 202 21.63 2.31 -2.63
CA LEU A 202 21.26 3.68 -2.95
C LEU A 202 22.29 4.28 -3.91
N ASN A 203 22.13 3.98 -5.20
CA ASN A 203 23.03 4.42 -6.28
C ASN A 203 22.56 5.74 -6.91
N ARG A 204 22.45 6.80 -6.10
CA ARG A 204 22.00 8.13 -6.53
C ARG A 204 22.45 9.19 -5.55
N GLU A 205 22.37 10.46 -5.97
CA GLU A 205 22.41 11.56 -5.01
C GLU A 205 21.19 11.44 -4.10
N LEU A 206 21.45 11.41 -2.78
CA LEU A 206 20.40 11.28 -1.79
C LEU A 206 19.72 12.64 -1.58
N PRO A 207 18.39 12.68 -1.47
CA PRO A 207 17.69 13.90 -1.11
C PRO A 207 17.97 14.29 0.36
N GLU A 208 17.38 15.39 0.79
CA GLU A 208 17.49 15.89 2.17
C GLU A 208 17.11 14.80 3.17
N THR A 209 15.95 14.16 2.98
CA THR A 209 15.43 13.14 3.88
C THR A 209 15.50 11.75 3.26
N VAL A 210 16.16 10.80 3.92
CA VAL A 210 16.12 9.38 3.57
C VAL A 210 15.54 8.59 4.74
N ILE A 211 14.52 7.79 4.47
CA ILE A 211 13.83 6.97 5.47
C ILE A 211 13.96 5.51 5.08
N LEU A 212 14.43 4.69 6.01
CA LEU A 212 14.58 3.25 5.82
C LEU A 212 13.68 2.52 6.81
N VAL A 213 12.77 1.71 6.29
CA VAL A 213 11.80 0.93 7.07
C VAL A 213 12.26 -0.53 7.11
N ASN A 214 12.43 -1.05 8.32
CA ASN A 214 12.76 -2.45 8.56
C ASN A 214 11.48 -3.29 8.60
N GLY A 215 11.03 -3.77 7.44
CA GLY A 215 9.91 -4.70 7.30
C GLY A 215 10.25 -6.15 7.66
N THR A 216 11.15 -6.39 8.62
CA THR A 216 11.52 -7.74 9.07
C THR A 216 11.38 -7.91 10.60
N ARG A 217 11.41 -9.18 11.04
CA ARG A 217 11.46 -9.56 12.47
C ARG A 217 12.88 -9.50 13.07
N THR A 218 13.88 -9.10 12.28
CA THR A 218 15.29 -9.08 12.71
C THR A 218 15.78 -7.65 12.85
N ALA A 219 16.71 -7.41 13.78
CA ALA A 219 17.32 -6.10 13.90
C ALA A 219 18.37 -5.86 12.81
N GLY A 220 18.46 -4.62 12.37
CA GLY A 220 19.50 -4.10 11.50
C GLY A 220 19.15 -4.11 10.02
N MET A 221 19.59 -3.07 9.32
CA MET A 221 19.48 -2.92 7.87
C MET A 221 20.88 -2.69 7.27
N VAL A 222 21.14 -3.32 6.13
CA VAL A 222 22.39 -3.15 5.38
C VAL A 222 22.12 -2.16 4.25
N VAL A 223 22.87 -1.06 4.22
CA VAL A 223 22.73 0.01 3.22
C VAL A 223 24.03 0.12 2.47
N GLU A 224 23.97 0.20 1.14
CA GLU A 224 25.13 0.43 0.29
C GLU A 224 24.98 1.76 -0.43
N LEU A 225 26.02 2.60 -0.34
CA LEU A 225 26.11 3.90 -0.99
C LEU A 225 27.19 3.87 -2.07
N ASP A 226 26.88 4.30 -3.29
CA ASP A 226 27.88 4.42 -4.36
C ASP A 226 28.77 5.66 -4.20
N ARG A 227 28.34 6.63 -3.40
CA ARG A 227 29.02 7.91 -3.12
C ARG A 227 28.76 8.37 -1.69
N SER A 228 29.63 9.22 -1.17
CA SER A 228 29.41 9.86 0.12
C SER A 228 28.18 10.80 0.04
N SER A 229 27.34 10.76 1.06
CA SER A 229 26.16 11.64 1.22
C SER A 229 26.33 12.64 2.37
N GLY A 230 27.57 12.81 2.84
CA GLY A 230 27.94 13.78 3.85
C GLY A 230 27.49 13.42 5.26
N GLN A 231 27.44 14.42 6.13
CA GLN A 231 26.98 14.26 7.51
C GLN A 231 25.45 14.26 7.56
N ARG A 232 24.87 13.26 8.24
CA ARG A 232 23.42 13.12 8.41
C ARG A 232 23.05 12.93 9.87
N ALA A 233 22.00 13.61 10.31
CA ALA A 233 21.32 13.32 11.56
C ALA A 233 20.55 12.00 11.40
N VAL A 234 20.74 11.09 12.34
CA VAL A 234 20.16 9.76 12.36
C VAL A 234 19.21 9.67 13.54
N GLU A 235 17.95 9.32 13.28
CA GLU A 235 16.95 9.02 14.31
C GLU A 235 16.36 7.64 14.03
N VAL A 236 16.48 6.74 15.01
CA VAL A 236 15.95 5.38 14.94
C VAL A 236 14.74 5.28 15.88
N MET A 237 13.62 4.81 15.35
CA MET A 237 12.40 4.56 16.10
C MET A 237 12.01 3.09 16.07
N ASP A 238 11.40 2.61 17.15
CA ASP A 238 10.78 1.29 17.20
C ASP A 238 9.41 1.25 16.49
N CYS A 239 8.77 0.09 16.46
CA CYS A 239 7.48 -0.10 15.79
C CYS A 239 6.30 0.67 16.43
N THR A 240 6.50 1.29 17.59
CA THR A 240 5.52 2.14 18.28
C THR A 240 5.81 3.64 18.15
N GLY A 241 6.88 4.00 17.43
CA GLY A 241 7.31 5.38 17.26
C GLY A 241 8.14 5.94 18.41
N GLN A 242 8.63 5.09 19.32
CA GLN A 242 9.55 5.54 20.37
C GLN A 242 10.95 5.64 19.79
N VAL A 243 11.60 6.78 19.99
CA VAL A 243 13.00 6.99 19.62
C VAL A 243 13.89 6.10 20.49
N VAL A 244 14.62 5.18 19.86
CA VAL A 244 15.57 4.28 20.53
C VAL A 244 17.01 4.75 20.42
N GLU A 245 17.34 5.51 19.38
CA GLU A 245 18.69 6.02 19.15
C GLU A 245 18.65 7.33 18.34
N GLN A 246 19.51 8.27 18.70
CA GLN A 246 19.74 9.52 17.96
C GLN A 246 21.24 9.81 17.94
N PHE A 247 21.78 10.08 16.76
CA PHE A 247 23.19 10.41 16.59
C PHE A 247 23.41 11.13 15.25
N THR A 248 24.67 11.46 14.97
CA THR A 248 25.06 12.02 13.67
C THR A 248 26.13 11.12 13.08
N GLN A 249 25.99 10.78 11.80
CA GLN A 249 26.91 9.89 11.10
C GLN A 249 27.34 10.51 9.78
N HIS A 250 28.63 10.39 9.47
CA HIS A 250 29.11 10.67 8.12
C HIS A 250 28.89 9.44 7.24
N MET A 251 28.10 9.61 6.20
CA MET A 251 27.64 8.53 5.33
C MET A 251 28.55 8.44 4.11
N GLU A 252 29.71 7.81 4.27
CA GLU A 252 30.69 7.59 3.20
C GLU A 252 30.20 6.60 2.14
N ALA A 253 30.86 6.57 0.98
CA ALA A 253 30.65 5.50 0.01
C ALA A 253 31.00 4.12 0.62
N GLY A 254 30.19 3.10 0.33
CA GLY A 254 30.37 1.73 0.84
C GLY A 254 29.18 1.22 1.65
N ILE A 255 29.42 0.19 2.46
CA ILE A 255 28.40 -0.55 3.20
C ILE A 255 28.29 -0.02 4.63
N HIS A 256 27.06 0.27 5.05
CA HIS A 256 26.70 0.69 6.40
C HIS A 256 25.70 -0.30 7.00
N LEU A 257 25.96 -0.73 8.23
CA LEU A 257 24.99 -1.49 9.02
C LEU A 257 24.35 -0.54 10.03
N ILE A 258 23.04 -0.33 9.91
CA ILE A 258 22.27 0.55 10.80
C ILE A 258 21.39 -0.33 11.69
N SER A 259 21.49 -0.17 13.01
CA SER A 259 20.77 -0.97 14.01
C SER A 259 19.30 -0.55 14.15
N VAL A 260 18.48 -0.84 13.13
CA VAL A 260 17.03 -0.58 13.17
C VAL A 260 16.29 -1.74 13.86
N PRO A 261 15.46 -1.51 14.90
CA PRO A 261 14.66 -2.57 15.53
C PRO A 261 13.73 -3.28 14.53
N PRO A 262 13.26 -4.50 14.84
CA PRO A 262 12.22 -5.17 14.05
C PRO A 262 10.99 -4.27 13.88
N ALA A 263 10.45 -4.20 12.66
CA ALA A 263 9.34 -3.30 12.33
C ALA A 263 9.59 -1.83 12.73
N GLY A 264 10.86 -1.41 12.80
CA GLY A 264 11.26 -0.04 13.11
C GLY A 264 11.55 0.76 11.86
N VAL A 265 11.92 2.02 12.06
CA VAL A 265 12.29 2.96 11.00
C VAL A 265 13.51 3.76 11.42
N VAL A 266 14.35 4.14 10.46
CA VAL A 266 15.41 5.12 10.64
C VAL A 266 15.26 6.26 9.63
N SER A 267 15.37 7.48 10.14
CA SER A 267 15.42 8.71 9.34
C SER A 267 16.85 9.24 9.30
N LEU A 268 17.32 9.57 8.10
CA LEU A 268 18.64 10.13 7.80
C LEU A 268 18.45 11.48 7.12
N ILE A 269 18.57 12.56 7.89
CA ILE A 269 18.36 13.93 7.42
C ILE A 269 19.72 14.58 7.18
N SER A 270 19.94 15.18 6.00
CA SER A 270 21.19 15.91 5.74
C SER A 270 21.40 17.00 6.79
N GLY A 271 22.59 17.04 7.39
CA GLY A 271 22.97 18.15 8.26
C GLY A 271 23.16 19.44 7.44
N GLU A 272 22.87 20.58 8.07
CA GLU A 272 23.30 21.90 7.54
C GLU A 272 24.82 21.97 7.34
#